data_AF-A0A7Y2ZWG6-F1
#
_entry.id   AF-A0A7Y2ZWG6-F1
#
_cell.length_a   1.000
_cell.length_b   1.000
_cell.length_c   1.000
_cell.angle_alpha   90.00
_cell.angle_beta   90.00
_cell.angle_gamma   90.00
#
_symmetry.space_group_name_H-M   'P 1'
#
loop_
_entity.id
_entity.type
_entity.pdbx_description
1 polymer ?
#
loop_
_entity_poly.entity_id
_entity_poly.type
_entity_poly.pdbx_seq_one_letter_code
_entity_poly.pdbx_strand_id
1 'polypeptide(L)' 'MPVYAKNSGAFLAIINLSETPCDGICDVLISSKAGEVLKKITNEIKTGGR' A
#
# COMPACT_ATOMS: atom_id res chain seq x y z
N MET A 1 8.22 8.53 6.62
CA MET A 1 7.40 9.57 5.92
C MET A 1 7.21 9.16 4.46
N PRO A 2 5.97 9.06 3.94
CA PRO A 2 5.68 8.56 2.58
C PRO A 2 6.41 9.32 1.46
N VAL A 3 6.40 10.66 1.52
CA VAL A 3 7.07 11.54 0.56
C VAL A 3 8.58 11.27 0.48
N TYR A 4 9.23 11.07 1.63
CA TYR A 4 10.67 10.77 1.68
C TYR A 4 11.01 9.45 0.97
N ALA A 5 10.22 8.41 1.21
CA ALA A 5 10.42 7.11 0.57
C ALA A 5 10.22 7.19 -0.94
N LYS A 6 9.14 7.85 -1.39
CA LYS A 6 8.86 8.04 -2.82
C LYS A 6 9.96 8.83 -3.52
N ASN A 7 10.43 9.92 -2.91
CA ASN A 7 11.53 10.73 -3.45
C ASN A 7 12.86 9.97 -3.50
N SER A 8 13.02 8.93 -2.69
CA SER A 8 14.18 8.03 -2.72
C SER A 8 14.04 6.87 -3.70
N GLY A 9 12.98 6.87 -4.53
CA GLY A 9 12.73 5.83 -5.53
C GLY A 9 11.98 4.60 -5.02
N ALA A 10 11.41 4.64 -3.81
CA ALA A 10 10.62 3.52 -3.30
C ALA A 10 9.28 3.40 -4.04
N PHE A 11 8.83 2.15 -4.21
CA PHE A 11 7.45 1.86 -4.57
C PHE A 11 6.54 2.14 -3.38
N LEU A 12 5.59 3.05 -3.55
CA LEU A 12 4.72 3.52 -2.48
C LEU A 12 3.29 2.97 -2.67
N ALA A 13 2.89 2.08 -1.77
CA ALA A 13 1.51 1.62 -1.65
C ALA A 13 0.84 2.24 -0.41
N ILE A 14 -0.39 2.74 -0.56
CA ILE A 14 -1.21 3.29 0.53
C ILE A 14 -2.44 2.41 0.72
N ILE A 15 -2.68 1.99 1.96
CA ILE A 15 -3.89 1.26 2.36
C ILE A 15 -4.58 2.08 3.45
N ASN A 16 -5.69 2.72 3.11
CA ASN A 16 -6.46 3.51 4.07
C ASN A 16 -7.93 3.57 3.66
N LEU A 17 -8.83 3.80 4.62
CA LEU A 17 -10.25 4.02 4.30
C LEU A 17 -10.54 5.46 3.89
N SER A 18 -9.76 6.39 4.43
CA SER A 18 -9.91 7.82 4.18
C SER A 18 -8.83 8.32 3.25
N GLU A 19 -9.15 9.38 2.52
CA GLU A 19 -8.18 10.07 1.68
C GLU A 19 -7.03 10.64 2.51
N THR A 20 -5.86 10.71 1.88
CA THR A 20 -4.68 11.36 2.45
C THR A 20 -4.03 12.31 1.45
N PRO A 21 -3.29 13.34 1.91
CA PRO A 21 -2.53 14.21 1.01
C PRO A 21 -1.49 13.49 0.14
N CYS A 22 -1.15 12.23 0.44
CA CYS A 22 -0.17 11.44 -0.28
C CYS A 22 -0.77 10.52 -1.35
N ASP A 23 -2.10 10.47 -1.51
CA ASP A 23 -2.76 9.55 -2.43
C ASP A 23 -2.35 9.84 -3.89
N GLY A 24 -2.15 11.11 -4.24
CA GLY A 24 -1.71 11.51 -5.58
C GLY A 24 -0.26 11.19 -5.92
N ILE A 25 0.56 10.76 -4.94
CA ILE A 25 1.98 10.41 -5.16
C ILE A 25 2.28 8.92 -4.99
N CYS A 26 1.27 8.11 -4.66
CA CYS A 26 1.43 6.66 -4.49
C CYS A 26 1.35 5.93 -5.83
N ASP A 27 1.97 4.75 -5.91
CA ASP A 27 1.89 3.85 -7.06
C ASP A 27 0.64 2.97 -7.01
N VAL A 28 0.20 2.65 -5.79
CA VAL A 28 -0.99 1.83 -5.54
C VAL A 28 -1.78 2.42 -4.38
N LEU A 29 -3.05 2.70 -4.62
CA LEU A 29 -4.02 3.13 -3.61
C LEU A 29 -5.06 2.03 -3.36
N ILE A 30 -5.19 1.59 -2.12
CA ILE A 30 -6.19 0.59 -1.71
C ILE A 30 -7.11 1.19 -0.66
N SER A 31 -8.33 1.56 -1.08
CA SER A 31 -9.35 2.15 -0.22
C SER A 31 -10.11 1.10 0.60
N SER A 32 -9.44 0.50 1.60
CA SER A 32 -10.02 -0.58 2.41
C SER A 32 -9.38 -0.70 3.79
N LYS A 33 -9.96 -1.56 4.65
CA LYS A 33 -9.42 -1.85 5.98
C LYS A 33 -8.06 -2.54 5.86
N ALA A 34 -7.01 -1.91 6.39
CA ALA A 34 -5.65 -2.44 6.36
C ALA A 34 -5.56 -3.89 6.86
N GLY A 35 -6.27 -4.23 7.93
CA GLY A 35 -6.26 -5.59 8.50
C GLY A 35 -6.77 -6.68 7.55
N GLU A 36 -7.73 -6.37 6.67
CA GLU A 36 -8.24 -7.33 5.69
C GLU A 36 -7.32 -7.45 4.47
N VAL A 37 -6.82 -6.30 3.99
CA VAL A 37 -5.90 -6.23 2.85
C VAL A 37 -4.58 -6.93 3.17
N LEU A 38 -3.97 -6.64 4.32
CA LEU A 38 -2.70 -7.23 4.73
C LEU A 38 -2.81 -8.75 4.94
N LYS A 39 -3.95 -9.25 5.43
CA LYS A 39 -4.22 -10.70 5.51
C LYS A 39 -4.19 -11.35 4.12
N LYS A 40 -4.85 -10.74 3.13
CA LYS A 40 -4.85 -11.24 1.74
C LYS A 40 -3.44 -11.23 1.16
N ILE A 41 -2.70 -10.12 1.29
CA ILE A 41 -1.31 -10.00 0.82
C ILE A 41 -0.43 -11.09 1.45
N THR A 42 -0.52 -11.27 2.76
CA THR A 42 0.29 -12.28 3.47
C THR A 42 -0.04 -13.69 3.02
N ASN A 43 -1.32 -13.98 2.79
CA ASN A 43 -1.75 -15.28 2.28
C ASN A 43 -1.21 -15.53 0.87
N GLU A 44 -1.29 -14.54 -0.02
CA GLU A 44 -0.77 -14.63 -1.39
C GLU A 44 0.74 -14.91 -1.41
N ILE A 45 1.51 -14.21 -0.57
CA ILE A 45 2.96 -14.41 -0.43
C ILE A 45 3.26 -15.84 0.06
N LYS A 46 2.50 -16.34 1.04
CA LYS A 46 2.68 -17.69 1.59
C LYS A 46 2.35 -18.80 0.58
N THR A 47 1.40 -18.56 -0.32
CA THR A 47 1.04 -19.52 -1.36
C THR A 47 1.94 -19.47 -2.60
N GLY A 48 3.03 -18.69 -2.53
CA GLY A 48 4.00 -18.56 -3.62
C GLY A 48 3.44 -17.73 -4.76
N GLY A 49 2.99 -16.51 -4.44
CA GLY A 49 2.35 -15.55 -5.34
C GLY A 49 2.76 -15.73 -6.80
N ARG A 50 1.76 -15.95 -7.65
CA ARG A 50 1.93 -16.26 -9.07
C ARG A 50 2.72 -15.20 -9.83
#